data_AF-A0A4D4KCA8-F1
#
_entry.id   AF-A0A4D4KCA8-F1
#
_cell.length_a   1.000
_cell.length_b   1.000
_cell.length_c   1.000
_cell.angle_alpha   90.00
_cell.angle_beta   90.00
_cell.angle_gamma   90.00
#
_symmetry.space_group_name_H-M   'P 1'
#
loop_
_entity.id
_entity.type
_entity.pdbx_description
1 polymer ?
#
loop_
_entity_poly.entity_id
_entity_poly.type
_entity_poly.pdbx_seq_one_letter_code
_entity_poly.pdbx_strand_id
1 'polypeptide(L)'
;MGTELFAGRMTAEAEREVTVFLIGMRINRFRALRSWLPVFKAMPRMLRELSQDKGSGMLGYQLLFGPPRVLYVVQYWDSHERLLEYASAQDKEHRPAWAAFNRRMREGRGKVGFWHETYVVPAGAHEAVYVNMPAFGLGKATGVVPVGRRGDRAADRLSLKRA
;
A
#
# COMPACT_ATOMS: atom_id res chain seq x y z
N MET A 1 4.72 19.09 2.30
CA MET A 1 4.04 19.66 1.11
C MET A 1 2.58 19.77 1.44
N GLY A 2 2.06 20.99 1.41
CA GLY A 2 0.73 21.35 1.90
C GLY A 2 -0.36 20.65 1.11
N THR A 3 -1.38 20.25 1.86
CA THR A 3 -2.59 19.51 1.54
C THR A 3 -3.46 20.25 0.53
N GLU A 4 -3.05 20.33 -0.74
CA GLU A 4 -3.91 20.87 -1.79
C GLU A 4 -5.22 20.07 -1.78
N LEU A 5 -6.32 20.77 -1.47
CA LEU A 5 -7.64 20.18 -1.35
C LEU A 5 -8.27 20.21 -2.73
N PHE A 6 -8.64 19.02 -3.23
CA PHE A 6 -9.46 18.95 -4.42
C PHE A 6 -10.92 19.09 -4.01
N ALA A 7 -11.49 20.26 -4.33
CA ALA A 7 -12.91 20.53 -4.11
C ALA A 7 -13.77 19.78 -5.14
N GLY A 8 -14.90 19.24 -4.70
CA GLY A 8 -15.83 18.51 -5.57
C GLY A 8 -15.55 17.00 -5.67
N ARG A 9 -16.24 16.35 -6.61
CA ARG A 9 -16.15 14.89 -6.83
C ARG A 9 -14.99 14.56 -7.76
N MET A 10 -13.99 13.89 -7.22
CA MET A 10 -12.77 13.48 -7.92
C MET A 10 -12.62 11.96 -7.95
N THR A 11 -11.78 11.44 -8.83
CA THR A 11 -11.47 10.01 -8.98
C THR A 11 -9.98 9.83 -9.29
N ALA A 12 -9.51 8.58 -9.23
CA ALA A 12 -8.14 8.25 -9.64
C ALA A 12 -8.04 8.20 -11.17
N GLU A 13 -6.94 8.73 -11.72
CA GLU A 13 -6.65 8.71 -13.16
C GLU A 13 -6.25 7.31 -13.68
N ALA A 14 -5.98 6.36 -12.78
CA ALA A 14 -5.55 5.00 -13.14
C ALA A 14 -6.51 4.32 -14.14
N GLU A 15 -6.07 4.00 -15.35
CA GLU A 15 -6.83 3.20 -16.32
C GLU A 15 -6.23 1.80 -16.56
N ARG A 16 -4.97 1.59 -16.13
CA ARG A 16 -4.23 0.33 -16.26
C ARG A 16 -4.48 -0.61 -15.08
N GLU A 17 -3.93 -1.83 -15.18
CA GLU A 17 -3.82 -2.74 -14.04
C GLU A 17 -3.11 -2.05 -12.87
N VAL A 18 -3.58 -2.36 -11.65
CA VAL A 18 -2.96 -1.92 -10.41
C VAL A 18 -2.90 -3.10 -9.46
N THR A 19 -1.75 -3.30 -8.84
CA THR A 19 -1.62 -4.24 -7.72
C THR A 19 -1.68 -3.49 -6.40
N VAL A 20 -2.60 -3.89 -5.53
CA VAL A 20 -2.77 -3.33 -4.19
C VAL A 20 -2.22 -4.31 -3.17
N PHE A 21 -1.15 -3.93 -2.48
CA PHE A 21 -0.50 -4.75 -1.48
C PHE A 21 -0.72 -4.17 -0.09
N LEU A 22 -1.45 -4.89 0.75
CA LEU A 22 -1.68 -4.55 2.14
C LEU A 22 -0.68 -5.35 2.97
N ILE A 23 0.04 -4.68 3.85
CA ILE A 23 0.99 -5.33 4.76
C ILE A 23 0.91 -4.67 6.12
N GLY A 24 0.93 -5.47 7.17
CA GLY A 24 0.82 -4.92 8.50
C GLY A 24 1.31 -5.82 9.61
N MET A 25 1.41 -5.21 10.78
CA MET A 25 1.71 -5.87 12.03
C MET A 25 0.62 -5.58 13.07
N ARG A 26 0.42 -6.53 13.97
CA ARG A 26 -0.43 -6.37 15.15
C ARG A 26 0.39 -6.59 16.42
N ILE A 27 0.34 -5.64 17.34
CA ILE A 27 0.99 -5.77 18.64
C ILE A 27 0.08 -6.60 19.56
N ASN A 28 0.43 -7.87 19.79
CA ASN A 28 -0.35 -8.74 20.68
C ASN A 28 -0.04 -8.45 22.16
N ARG A 29 1.20 -8.04 22.47
CA ARG A 29 1.65 -7.68 23.83
C ARG A 29 2.47 -6.38 23.82
N PHE A 30 1.87 -5.27 24.25
CA PHE A 30 2.52 -3.94 24.28
C PHE A 30 3.84 -3.91 25.07
N ARG A 31 3.89 -4.57 26.22
CA ARG A 31 5.09 -4.64 27.07
C ARG A 31 6.29 -5.36 26.40
N ALA A 32 6.06 -6.06 25.28
CA ALA A 32 7.11 -6.77 24.55
C ALA A 32 7.86 -5.85 23.55
N LEU A 33 8.33 -4.69 24.01
CA LEU A 33 9.01 -3.68 23.17
C LEU A 33 10.15 -4.25 22.33
N ARG A 34 10.98 -5.13 22.92
CA ARG A 34 12.11 -5.78 22.24
C ARG A 34 11.69 -6.69 21.07
N SER A 35 10.43 -7.14 21.07
CA SER A 35 9.86 -7.98 20.01
C SER A 35 9.27 -7.14 18.88
N TRP A 36 8.45 -6.13 19.19
CA TRP A 36 7.69 -5.41 18.16
C TRP A 36 8.38 -4.14 17.63
N LEU A 37 9.23 -3.47 18.41
CA LEU A 37 9.88 -2.21 18.01
C LEU A 37 10.79 -2.37 16.76
N PRO A 38 11.58 -3.44 16.61
CA PRO A 38 12.38 -3.63 15.40
C PRO A 38 11.53 -3.82 14.14
N VAL A 39 10.43 -4.58 14.25
CA VAL A 39 9.47 -4.79 13.16
C VAL A 39 8.86 -3.46 12.72
N PHE A 40 8.43 -2.66 13.69
CA PHE A 40 7.88 -1.32 13.45
C PHE A 40 8.87 -0.38 12.74
N LYS A 41 10.17 -0.48 13.03
CA LYS A 41 11.21 0.33 12.39
C LYS A 41 11.63 -0.15 11.00
N ALA A 42 11.39 -1.42 10.65
CA ALA A 42 11.81 -1.99 9.37
C ALA A 42 10.98 -1.46 8.19
N MET A 43 9.65 -1.41 8.33
CA MET A 43 8.73 -0.98 7.27
C MET A 43 9.04 0.43 6.72
N PRO A 44 9.25 1.48 7.55
CA PRO A 44 9.58 2.81 7.04
C PRO A 44 10.89 2.88 6.23
N ARG A 45 11.87 2.02 6.53
CA ARG A 45 13.14 1.96 5.79
C ARG A 45 12.93 1.41 4.38
N MET A 46 12.19 0.30 4.26
CA MET A 46 11.85 -0.29 2.96
C MET A 46 11.03 0.67 2.10
N LEU A 47 10.02 1.33 2.69
CA LEU A 47 9.20 2.31 1.96
C LEU A 47 10.03 3.50 1.46
N ARG A 48 11.06 3.92 2.22
CA ARG A 48 11.96 5.00 1.80
C ARG A 48 12.81 4.58 0.60
N GLU A 49 13.35 3.37 0.60
CA GLU A 49 14.08 2.83 -0.55
C GLU A 49 13.18 2.78 -1.79
N LEU A 50 12.00 2.16 -1.67
CA LEU A 50 11.02 2.06 -2.76
C LEU A 50 10.60 3.42 -3.30
N SER A 51 10.45 4.41 -2.43
CA SER A 51 10.08 5.78 -2.84
C SER A 51 11.20 6.53 -3.57
N GLN A 52 12.46 6.14 -3.33
CA GLN A 52 13.62 6.73 -4.00
C GLN A 52 13.91 6.04 -5.34
N ASP A 53 13.60 4.75 -5.45
CA ASP A 53 13.74 3.96 -6.67
C ASP A 53 12.47 4.06 -7.54
N LYS A 54 12.46 5.03 -8.46
CA LYS A 54 11.37 5.20 -9.43
C LYS A 54 11.19 4.01 -10.38
N GLY A 55 12.18 3.12 -10.48
CA GLY A 55 12.12 1.90 -11.30
C GLY A 55 11.56 0.68 -10.54
N SER A 56 11.28 0.81 -9.24
CA SER A 56 10.79 -0.30 -8.40
C SER A 56 9.40 -0.81 -8.78
N GLY A 57 8.59 0.01 -9.47
CA GLY A 57 7.18 -0.29 -9.77
C GLY A 57 6.20 0.12 -8.67
N MET A 58 6.68 0.63 -7.53
CA MET A 58 5.80 1.18 -6.49
C MET A 58 5.30 2.58 -6.91
N LEU A 59 3.98 2.70 -7.09
CA LEU A 59 3.29 3.95 -7.43
C LEU A 59 3.09 4.86 -6.23
N GLY A 60 2.94 4.27 -5.05
CA GLY A 60 2.79 5.02 -3.81
C GLY A 60 2.35 4.15 -2.65
N TYR A 61 2.31 4.74 -1.46
CA TYR A 61 1.86 4.06 -0.27
C TYR A 61 1.09 4.98 0.68
N GLN A 62 0.28 4.38 1.53
CA GLN A 62 -0.44 5.03 2.61
C GLN A 62 -0.15 4.28 3.92
N LEU A 63 0.39 5.01 4.90
CA LEU A 63 0.53 4.51 6.26
C LEU A 63 -0.77 4.71 7.01
N LEU A 64 -1.26 3.65 7.65
CA LEU A 64 -2.50 3.64 8.41
C LEU A 64 -2.23 3.08 9.81
N PHE A 65 -2.65 3.85 10.80
CA PHE A 65 -2.58 3.48 12.20
C PHE A 65 -3.98 3.05 12.63
N GLY A 66 -4.18 1.75 12.79
CA GLY A 66 -5.42 1.21 13.35
C GLY A 66 -5.45 1.36 14.87
N PRO A 67 -6.65 1.32 15.50
CA PRO A 67 -6.77 1.36 16.96
C PRO A 67 -6.05 0.18 17.64
N PRO A 68 -5.59 0.37 18.88
CA PRO A 68 -4.26 0.88 19.25
C PRO A 68 -3.10 -0.09 18.96
N ARG A 69 -3.35 -1.21 18.27
CA ARG A 69 -2.40 -2.33 18.13
C ARG A 69 -2.03 -2.62 16.69
N VAL A 70 -2.74 -2.05 15.72
CA VAL A 70 -2.59 -2.42 14.31
C VAL A 70 -1.91 -1.31 13.56
N LEU A 71 -0.87 -1.68 12.83
CA LEU A 71 -0.11 -0.81 11.96
C LEU A 71 -0.13 -1.47 10.59
N TYR A 72 -0.59 -0.76 9.57
CA TYR A 72 -0.61 -1.33 8.24
C TYR A 72 -0.32 -0.27 7.18
N VAL A 73 0.11 -0.77 6.04
CA VAL A 73 0.53 0.00 4.90
C VAL A 73 -0.25 -0.53 3.72
N VAL A 74 -0.91 0.37 3.01
CA VAL A 74 -1.45 0.08 1.68
C VAL A 74 -0.41 0.56 0.68
N GLN A 75 0.06 -0.31 -0.19
CA GLN A 75 0.98 0.00 -1.27
C GLN A 75 0.28 -0.20 -2.61
N TYR A 76 0.51 0.71 -3.54
CA TYR A 76 0.03 0.65 -4.90
C TYR A 76 1.22 0.37 -5.82
N TRP A 77 1.09 -0.62 -6.68
CA TRP A 77 2.11 -1.08 -7.61
C TRP A 77 1.54 -1.08 -9.03
N ASP A 78 2.39 -0.82 -10.02
CA ASP A 78 1.99 -0.85 -11.43
C ASP A 78 1.70 -2.25 -11.97
N SER A 79 2.23 -3.28 -11.30
CA SER A 79 2.14 -4.69 -11.70
C SER A 79 2.50 -5.60 -10.53
N HIS A 80 1.98 -6.82 -10.53
CA HIS A 80 2.25 -7.79 -9.47
C HIS A 80 3.64 -8.43 -9.64
N GLU A 81 4.12 -8.51 -10.87
CA GLU A 81 5.46 -9.00 -11.20
C GLU A 81 6.53 -8.12 -10.56
N ARG A 82 6.41 -6.78 -10.65
CA ARG A 82 7.35 -5.84 -10.01
C ARG A 82 7.35 -5.96 -8.49
N LEU A 83 6.18 -6.17 -7.89
CA LEU A 83 6.08 -6.45 -6.45
C LEU A 83 6.82 -7.74 -6.08
N LEU A 84 6.65 -8.82 -6.85
CA LEU A 84 7.31 -10.11 -6.62
C LEU A 84 8.82 -10.05 -6.88
N GLU A 85 9.25 -9.31 -7.90
CA GLU A 85 10.66 -9.02 -8.18
C GLU A 85 11.29 -8.34 -6.96
N TYR A 86 10.69 -7.27 -6.44
CA TYR A 86 11.19 -6.60 -5.24
C TYR A 86 11.18 -7.51 -4.01
N ALA A 87 10.13 -8.32 -3.83
CA ALA A 87 10.03 -9.24 -2.70
C ALA A 87 11.10 -10.34 -2.73
N SER A 88 11.54 -10.76 -3.92
CA SER A 88 12.53 -11.82 -4.12
C SER A 88 13.97 -11.31 -4.34
N ALA A 89 14.14 -10.02 -4.61
CA ALA A 89 15.43 -9.38 -4.87
C ALA A 89 16.42 -9.59 -3.72
N GLN A 90 17.65 -9.98 -4.07
CA GLN A 90 18.69 -10.33 -3.11
C GLN A 90 19.51 -9.12 -2.64
N ASP A 91 19.50 -8.05 -3.43
CA ASP A 91 20.27 -6.81 -3.28
C ASP A 91 19.47 -5.63 -2.70
N LYS A 92 18.17 -5.83 -2.46
CA LYS A 92 17.26 -4.81 -1.89
C LYS A 92 17.13 -4.93 -0.37
N GLU A 93 16.76 -3.84 0.32
CA GLU A 93 16.62 -3.87 1.80
C GLU A 93 15.56 -4.87 2.27
N HIS A 94 14.64 -5.28 1.39
CA HIS A 94 13.61 -6.27 1.70
C HIS A 94 14.21 -7.54 2.32
N ARG A 95 15.30 -8.09 1.75
CA ARG A 95 15.85 -9.38 2.21
C ARG A 95 16.46 -9.33 3.62
N PRO A 96 17.40 -8.41 3.96
CA PRO A 96 17.92 -8.31 5.32
C PRO A 96 16.84 -7.89 6.34
N ALA A 97 15.92 -6.99 5.94
CA ALA A 97 14.79 -6.61 6.78
C ALA A 97 13.87 -7.81 7.07
N TRP A 98 13.57 -8.63 6.05
CA TRP A 98 12.74 -9.82 6.16
C TRP A 98 13.40 -10.92 6.98
N ALA A 99 14.71 -11.14 6.82
CA ALA A 99 15.45 -12.10 7.65
C ALA A 99 15.48 -11.68 9.13
N ALA A 100 15.73 -10.39 9.41
CA ALA A 100 15.67 -9.85 10.77
C ALA A 100 14.25 -9.95 11.34
N PHE A 101 13.24 -9.61 10.54
CA PHE A 101 11.83 -9.73 10.88
C PHE A 101 11.45 -11.16 11.26
N ASN A 102 11.75 -12.14 10.41
CA ASN A 102 11.46 -13.56 10.65
C ASN A 102 12.11 -14.09 11.92
N ARG A 103 13.36 -13.68 12.19
CA ARG A 103 14.03 -14.02 13.44
C ARG A 103 13.29 -13.45 14.65
N ARG A 104 12.89 -12.18 14.61
CA ARG A 104 12.15 -11.52 15.71
C ARG A 104 10.74 -12.07 15.91
N MET A 105 10.05 -12.46 14.84
CA MET A 105 8.75 -13.13 14.92
C MET A 105 8.87 -14.47 15.64
N ARG A 106 9.90 -15.27 15.31
CA ARG A 106 10.19 -16.56 15.99
C ARG A 106 10.52 -16.36 17.47
N GLU A 107 11.44 -15.45 17.79
CA GLU A 107 11.82 -15.12 19.18
C GLU A 107 10.64 -14.55 19.99
N GLY A 108 9.75 -13.82 19.31
CA GLY A 108 8.59 -13.18 19.90
C GLY A 108 7.54 -14.15 20.42
N ARG A 109 7.51 -15.42 19.97
CA ARG A 109 6.52 -16.44 20.38
C ARG A 109 5.09 -15.89 20.41
N GLY A 110 4.64 -15.28 19.31
CA GLY A 110 3.29 -14.74 19.18
C GLY A 110 3.03 -13.38 19.85
N LYS A 111 4.05 -12.70 20.38
CA LYS A 111 3.93 -11.32 20.91
C LYS A 111 3.63 -10.28 19.83
N VAL A 112 3.85 -10.62 18.57
CA VAL A 112 3.61 -9.80 17.38
C VAL A 112 2.90 -10.67 16.34
N GLY A 113 1.83 -10.14 15.76
CA GLY A 113 1.19 -10.69 14.57
C GLY A 113 1.67 -9.95 13.33
N PHE A 114 1.63 -10.62 12.19
CA PHE A 114 1.98 -10.08 10.89
C PHE A 114 1.04 -10.65 9.86
N TRP A 115 0.73 -9.84 8.86
CA TRP A 115 -0.17 -10.22 7.79
C TRP A 115 0.19 -9.43 6.53
N HIS A 116 -0.17 -10.00 5.39
CA HIS A 116 -0.16 -9.31 4.12
C HIS A 116 -1.24 -9.87 3.19
N GLU A 117 -1.75 -9.03 2.31
CA GLU A 117 -2.75 -9.38 1.29
C GLU A 117 -2.32 -8.72 -0.02
N THR A 118 -2.42 -9.45 -1.13
CA THR A 118 -2.10 -8.93 -2.46
C THR A 118 -3.33 -9.05 -3.34
N TYR A 119 -3.76 -7.93 -3.91
CA TYR A 119 -4.88 -7.85 -4.83
C TYR A 119 -4.38 -7.39 -6.19
N VAL A 120 -4.48 -8.27 -7.19
CA VAL A 120 -4.20 -7.92 -8.58
C VAL A 120 -5.51 -7.44 -9.19
N VAL A 121 -5.57 -6.16 -9.54
CA VAL A 121 -6.80 -5.52 -10.03
C VAL A 121 -6.62 -5.15 -11.50
N PRO A 122 -7.24 -5.90 -12.44
CA PRO A 122 -7.14 -5.62 -13.86
C PRO A 122 -7.60 -4.21 -14.22
N ALA A 123 -7.15 -3.72 -15.38
CA ALA A 123 -7.65 -2.49 -15.97
C ALA A 123 -9.20 -2.50 -16.04
N GLY A 124 -9.82 -1.45 -15.51
CA GLY A 124 -11.28 -1.32 -15.45
C GLY A 124 -11.96 -2.10 -14.31
N ALA A 125 -11.23 -2.81 -13.46
CA ALA A 125 -11.77 -3.52 -12.30
C ALA A 125 -11.59 -2.76 -10.96
N HIS A 126 -11.19 -1.49 -11.01
CA HIS A 126 -11.08 -0.60 -9.85
C HIS A 126 -11.91 0.66 -10.02
N GLU A 127 -12.37 1.19 -8.90
CA GLU A 127 -13.15 2.41 -8.80
C GLU A 127 -12.76 3.15 -7.53
N ALA A 128 -12.61 4.47 -7.61
CA ALA A 128 -12.33 5.32 -6.47
C ALA A 128 -13.02 6.68 -6.59
N VAL A 129 -13.57 7.18 -5.49
CA VAL A 129 -14.11 8.53 -5.39
C VAL A 129 -13.47 9.26 -4.21
N TYR A 130 -13.12 10.52 -4.43
CA TYR A 130 -12.65 11.45 -3.41
C TYR A 130 -13.55 12.69 -3.43
N VAL A 131 -13.99 13.15 -2.26
CA VAL A 131 -14.85 14.34 -2.15
C VAL A 131 -14.26 15.28 -1.12
N ASN A 132 -13.90 16.50 -1.53
CA ASN A 132 -13.35 17.55 -0.65
C ASN A 132 -12.15 17.07 0.18
N MET A 133 -11.27 16.29 -0.44
CA MET A 133 -10.13 15.65 0.20
C MET A 133 -8.84 15.95 -0.56
N PRO A 134 -7.69 15.93 0.11
CA PRO A 134 -6.41 15.91 -0.59
C PRO A 134 -6.25 14.61 -1.40
N ALA A 135 -5.26 14.59 -2.30
CA ALA A 135 -4.89 13.38 -3.01
C ALA A 135 -4.64 12.23 -2.00
N PHE A 136 -5.40 11.16 -2.16
CA PHE A 136 -5.43 10.03 -1.23
C PHE A 136 -5.45 8.71 -1.98
N GLY A 137 -4.95 7.64 -1.34
CA GLY A 137 -5.01 6.28 -1.85
C GLY A 137 -4.50 6.17 -3.29
N LEU A 138 -5.30 5.51 -4.15
CA LEU A 138 -4.97 5.30 -5.56
C LEU A 138 -4.78 6.62 -6.33
N GLY A 139 -5.62 7.63 -6.09
CA GLY A 139 -5.51 8.93 -6.75
C GLY A 139 -4.22 9.66 -6.43
N LYS A 140 -3.67 9.47 -5.22
CA LYS A 140 -2.32 9.96 -4.91
C LYS A 140 -1.22 9.22 -5.67
N ALA A 141 -1.41 7.92 -5.91
CA ALA A 141 -0.45 7.07 -6.59
C ALA A 141 -0.47 7.24 -8.12
N THR A 142 -1.60 7.65 -8.70
CA THR A 142 -1.78 7.67 -10.16
C THR A 142 -2.21 9.01 -10.75
N GLY A 143 -2.60 9.99 -9.91
CA GLY A 143 -3.22 11.24 -10.36
C GLY A 143 -4.70 11.32 -9.96
N VAL A 144 -5.18 12.55 -9.77
CA VAL A 144 -6.55 12.87 -9.35
C VAL A 144 -7.22 13.73 -10.42
N VAL A 145 -8.37 13.28 -10.93
CA VAL A 145 -9.13 13.97 -11.98
C VAL A 145 -10.61 14.13 -11.59
N PRO A 146 -11.35 15.11 -12.15
CA PRO A 146 -12.79 15.22 -11.92
C PRO A 146 -13.53 13.94 -12.32
N VAL A 147 -14.49 13.49 -11.51
CA VAL A 147 -15.25 12.24 -11.74
C VAL A 147 -15.84 12.17 -13.16
N GLY A 148 -16.35 13.29 -13.69
CA GLY A 148 -16.95 13.36 -15.02
C GLY A 148 -16.02 12.94 -16.16
N ARG A 149 -14.69 12.97 -15.98
CA ARG A 149 -13.74 12.49 -17.00
C ARG A 149 -13.78 10.97 -17.19
N ARG A 150 -14.17 10.23 -16.15
CA ARG A 150 -14.23 8.77 -16.15
C ARG A 150 -15.66 8.21 -16.08
N GLY A 151 -16.66 9.07 -15.97
CA GLY A 151 -18.06 8.71 -15.81
C GLY A 151 -18.56 8.89 -14.38
N ASP A 152 -19.81 9.35 -14.26
CA ASP A 152 -20.39 9.77 -12.99
C ASP A 152 -20.77 8.60 -12.07
N ARG A 153 -21.17 7.46 -12.64
CA ARG A 153 -21.57 6.27 -11.90
C ARG A 153 -20.38 5.36 -11.66
N ALA A 154 -20.41 4.61 -10.55
CA ALA A 154 -19.39 3.60 -10.28
C ALA A 154 -19.30 2.55 -11.41
N ALA A 155 -20.45 2.18 -12.01
CA ALA A 155 -20.51 1.26 -13.13
C ALA A 155 -19.81 1.79 -14.40
N ASP A 156 -19.82 3.10 -14.64
CA ASP A 156 -19.13 3.69 -15.80
C ASP A 156 -17.61 3.55 -15.65
N ARG A 157 -17.14 3.60 -14.39
CA ARG A 157 -15.73 3.45 -14.04
C ARG A 157 -15.30 1.97 -13.91
N LEU A 158 -16.22 1.09 -13.54
CA LEU A 158 -16.03 -0.36 -13.50
C LEU A 158 -16.38 -0.96 -14.86
N SER A 159 -15.40 -1.02 -15.74
CA SER A 159 -15.51 -1.64 -17.07
C SER A 159 -15.46 -3.17 -16.99
N LEU A 160 -16.20 -3.77 -16.05
CA LEU A 160 -16.33 -5.23 -15.96
C LEU A 160 -16.96 -5.71 -17.27
N LYS A 161 -16.14 -6.29 -18.17
CA LYS A 161 -16.67 -7.11 -19.26
C LYS A 161 -17.54 -8.15 -18.59
N ARG A 162 -18.85 -8.13 -18.89
CA ARG A 162 -19.74 -9.23 -18.54
C ARG A 162 -19.10 -10.49 -19.12
N ALA A 163 -18.73 -11.42 -18.24
CA ALA A 163 -18.40 -12.78 -18.62
C ALA A 163 -19.61 -13.43 -19.27
#